data_AF-A0A1W9QL38-F1
#
_entry.id   AF-A0A1W9QL38-F1
#
_cell.length_a   1.000
_cell.length_b   1.000
_cell.length_c   1.000
_cell.angle_alpha   90.00
_cell.angle_beta   90.00
_cell.angle_gamma   90.00
#
_symmetry.space_group_name_H-M   'P 1'
#
loop_
_entity.id
_entity.type
_entity.pdbx_description
1 polymer ?
#
loop_
_entity_poly.entity_id
_entity_poly.type
_entity_poly.pdbx_seq_one_letter_code
_entity_poly.pdbx_strand_id
1 'polypeptide(L)'
;MLKVFFIRNELSGIFRIYLSTSFGECKTRIGKNGSGSFGDEQSESRTAGNSYCGHKRQRFHSRNLRIIVAFRRFKNRFEFYYFRSKKVDTAIFEVGLGGRLDGTNPFKSTVSVITSISLDHPKSLGDSEEKIAFEKAGIIKNKTPVILGKMKNSPKKVIEEIAGQKRAPIFEYGEDFAVSNISVSTAGTIFDYQSKRRKLKSIRTNLIGEHQAFNASVAITAFDIFLEKMKIKISETKIREALQNVYWPGRMQILSTNPLLMIDGAHNEEGIAALAGNLKKLFPDKKIFFVLAILRDKRLKKIFDLICPIASKIFITKNRSQRAAEIDEQVNFVKKHGVPFETSENVLKAVGKALNEVSAEDVIVVTGSLYTISEILKTVR
;
A
#
# COMPACT_ATOMS: atom_id res chain seq x y z
N MET A 1 -0.76 7.08 -4.42
CA MET A 1 -1.74 8.19 -4.31
C MET A 1 -3.05 7.64 -3.84
N LEU A 2 -3.74 8.40 -3.01
CA LEU A 2 -5.03 8.04 -2.46
C LEU A 2 -5.98 9.21 -2.67
N LYS A 3 -7.27 8.90 -2.80
CA LYS A 3 -8.33 9.89 -2.74
C LYS A 3 -9.35 9.42 -1.71
N VAL A 4 -9.78 10.31 -0.83
CA VAL A 4 -10.79 10.01 0.18
C VAL A 4 -12.08 10.72 -0.20
N PHE A 5 -13.15 9.97 -0.42
CA PHE A 5 -14.45 10.47 -0.87
C PHE A 5 -15.58 10.00 0.04
N PHE A 6 -16.68 10.74 0.01
CA PHE A 6 -17.92 10.38 0.67
C PHE A 6 -18.91 9.78 -0.33
N ILE A 7 -19.66 8.75 0.06
CA ILE A 7 -20.87 8.33 -0.65
C ILE A 7 -22.04 8.77 0.22
N ARG A 8 -22.79 9.79 -0.21
CA ARG A 8 -23.89 10.35 0.58
C ARG A 8 -25.07 9.39 0.57
N ASN A 9 -25.31 8.71 1.69
CA ASN A 9 -26.55 8.01 1.98
C ASN A 9 -27.04 8.36 3.40
N GLU A 10 -28.35 8.54 3.55
CA GLU A 10 -28.97 8.80 4.84
C GLU A 10 -28.94 7.55 5.73
N LEU A 11 -28.19 7.64 6.85
CA LEU A 11 -28.27 6.89 8.11
C LEU A 11 -28.30 5.34 8.07
N SER A 12 -27.30 4.70 8.68
CA SER A 12 -27.38 3.62 9.70
C SER A 12 -26.00 2.95 9.89
N GLY A 13 -25.63 2.58 11.12
CA GLY A 13 -24.24 2.30 11.55
C GLY A 13 -23.64 0.90 11.29
N ILE A 14 -22.39 0.69 11.77
CA ILE A 14 -21.45 -0.48 11.71
C ILE A 14 -20.18 -0.14 10.88
N PHE A 15 -19.01 -0.10 11.52
CA PHE A 15 -17.72 -0.01 10.81
C PHE A 15 -17.45 -1.30 10.00
N ARG A 16 -17.33 -1.21 8.67
CA ARG A 16 -16.93 -2.33 7.79
C ARG A 16 -15.93 -1.85 6.75
N ILE A 17 -14.67 -2.21 6.93
CA ILE A 17 -13.58 -1.93 5.97
C ILE A 17 -13.59 -3.05 4.92
N TYR A 18 -13.82 -2.70 3.66
CA TYR A 18 -13.67 -3.63 2.53
C TYR A 18 -12.37 -3.28 1.85
N LEU A 19 -11.47 -4.25 1.68
CA LEU A 19 -10.19 -4.12 1.01
C LEU A 19 -10.22 -4.94 -0.28
N SER A 20 -9.94 -4.31 -1.42
CA SER A 20 -9.70 -5.04 -2.68
C SER A 20 -8.18 -5.27 -2.82
N THR A 21 -7.67 -6.38 -2.28
CA THR A 21 -6.22 -6.57 -2.24
C THR A 21 -5.65 -6.94 -3.62
N SER A 22 -4.36 -6.65 -3.82
CA SER A 22 -3.60 -7.05 -5.02
C SER A 22 -3.44 -8.58 -5.19
N PHE A 23 -4.00 -9.37 -4.28
CA PHE A 23 -3.80 -10.82 -4.16
C PHE A 23 -4.94 -11.66 -4.77
N GLY A 24 -5.85 -11.01 -5.50
CA GLY A 24 -6.84 -11.69 -6.34
C GLY A 24 -8.16 -12.07 -5.66
N GLU A 25 -8.36 -11.69 -4.40
CA GLU A 25 -9.63 -11.90 -3.69
C GLU A 25 -10.16 -10.56 -3.15
N CYS A 26 -11.40 -10.22 -3.51
CA CYS A 26 -12.16 -9.15 -2.87
C CYS A 26 -12.80 -9.77 -1.64
N LYS A 27 -12.20 -9.53 -0.46
CA LYS A 27 -12.65 -10.13 0.79
C LYS A 27 -13.24 -9.09 1.73
N THR A 28 -14.41 -9.42 2.26
CA THR A 28 -15.11 -8.66 3.29
C THR A 28 -14.48 -8.97 4.64
N ARG A 29 -14.00 -7.96 5.38
CA ARG A 29 -13.68 -8.12 6.81
C ARG A 29 -14.77 -7.41 7.62
N ILE A 30 -15.66 -8.20 8.24
CA ILE A 30 -16.69 -7.70 9.15
C ILE A 30 -16.16 -7.91 10.56
N GLY A 31 -15.86 -6.83 11.30
CA GLY A 31 -15.41 -6.93 12.69
C GLY A 31 -16.04 -5.87 13.57
N LYS A 32 -16.61 -6.29 14.70
CA LYS A 32 -16.68 -5.44 15.91
C LYS A 32 -15.35 -5.67 16.63
N ASN A 33 -14.56 -4.62 16.87
CA ASN A 33 -13.33 -4.68 17.68
C ASN A 33 -12.19 -5.55 17.10
N GLY A 34 -11.88 -5.45 15.81
CA GLY A 34 -10.61 -5.96 15.27
C GLY A 34 -10.50 -7.48 15.05
N SER A 35 -11.38 -8.29 15.63
CA SER A 35 -11.53 -9.71 15.30
C SER A 35 -12.70 -9.89 14.32
N GLY A 36 -12.42 -10.42 13.13
CA GLY A 36 -13.43 -10.61 12.10
C GLY A 36 -12.95 -11.57 11.03
N SER A 37 -13.77 -12.56 10.72
CA SER A 37 -13.54 -13.59 9.70
C SER A 37 -13.75 -13.04 8.29
N PHE A 38 -13.11 -13.69 7.32
CA PHE A 38 -13.30 -13.42 5.90
C PHE A 38 -14.48 -14.24 5.35
N GLY A 39 -15.39 -13.61 4.62
CA GLY A 39 -16.45 -14.29 3.85
C GLY A 39 -16.33 -13.98 2.36
N ASP A 40 -16.66 -14.95 1.51
CA ASP A 40 -16.64 -14.82 0.05
C ASP A 40 -18.02 -14.35 -0.47
N GLU A 41 -18.14 -13.08 -0.87
CA GLU A 41 -19.40 -12.49 -1.40
C GLU A 41 -19.39 -12.28 -2.93
N GLN A 42 -18.43 -12.86 -3.68
CA GLN A 42 -18.32 -12.59 -5.13
C GLN A 42 -19.54 -13.05 -5.94
N SER A 43 -20.29 -14.06 -5.48
CA SER A 43 -21.43 -14.65 -6.21
C SER A 43 -22.69 -13.77 -6.21
N GLU A 44 -23.00 -13.07 -5.11
CA GLU A 44 -24.22 -12.25 -5.00
C GLU A 44 -24.19 -10.98 -5.87
N SER A 45 -22.99 -10.46 -6.16
CA SER A 45 -22.84 -9.22 -6.94
C SER A 45 -23.14 -9.39 -8.44
N ARG A 46 -23.08 -10.62 -8.97
CA ARG A 46 -23.37 -10.90 -10.39
C ARG A 46 -24.87 -11.01 -10.69
N THR A 47 -25.69 -11.35 -9.71
CA THR A 47 -27.14 -11.55 -9.86
C THR A 47 -27.97 -10.31 -9.56
N ALA A 48 -27.45 -9.35 -8.77
CA ALA A 48 -28.18 -8.15 -8.35
C ALA A 48 -28.35 -7.05 -9.44
N GLY A 49 -28.03 -7.34 -10.70
CA GLY A 49 -28.21 -6.43 -11.84
C GLY A 49 -29.66 -6.25 -12.30
N ASN A 50 -30.59 -7.10 -11.86
CA ASN A 50 -31.99 -7.12 -12.30
C ASN A 50 -32.96 -7.23 -11.11
N SER A 51 -33.25 -6.14 -10.38
CA SER A 51 -34.54 -5.95 -9.69
C SER A 51 -34.60 -4.65 -8.89
N TYR A 52 -35.61 -3.83 -9.21
CA TYR A 52 -36.10 -2.70 -8.43
C TYR A 52 -37.14 -3.22 -7.43
N CYS A 53 -37.03 -2.90 -6.13
CA CYS A 53 -38.17 -2.53 -5.28
C CYS A 53 -37.72 -2.05 -3.89
N GLY A 54 -38.38 -1.02 -3.35
CA GLY A 54 -38.06 -0.42 -2.05
C GLY A 54 -38.84 -1.00 -0.88
N HIS A 55 -38.49 -0.60 0.36
CA HIS A 55 -39.44 -0.16 1.41
C HIS A 55 -38.78 0.22 2.75
N LYS A 56 -39.45 1.18 3.40
CA LYS A 56 -39.62 1.56 4.83
C LYS A 56 -38.41 1.83 5.76
N ARG A 57 -38.45 3.02 6.37
CA ARG A 57 -37.54 3.57 7.38
C ARG A 57 -38.05 3.25 8.79
N GLN A 58 -37.17 2.78 9.67
CA GLN A 58 -37.29 2.94 11.12
C GLN A 58 -36.08 3.73 11.64
N ARG A 59 -36.34 4.78 12.42
CA ARG A 59 -35.31 5.68 12.98
C ARG A 59 -34.80 5.10 14.30
N PHE A 60 -33.51 4.81 14.37
CA PHE A 60 -32.78 4.62 15.63
C PHE A 60 -31.72 5.71 15.78
N HIS A 61 -31.73 6.39 16.94
CA HIS A 61 -30.76 7.43 17.29
C HIS A 61 -29.48 6.80 17.87
N SER A 62 -28.44 6.64 17.03
CA SER A 62 -27.03 6.62 17.45
C SER A 62 -26.12 6.88 16.25
N ARG A 63 -25.17 7.82 16.37
CA ARG A 63 -24.27 8.25 15.29
C ARG A 63 -23.05 7.33 15.21
N ASN A 64 -23.01 6.41 14.24
CA ASN A 64 -21.85 5.55 13.94
C ASN A 64 -21.58 5.53 12.43
N LEU A 65 -20.31 5.72 12.01
CA LEU A 65 -19.88 5.72 10.60
C LEU A 65 -19.51 4.31 10.08
N ARG A 66 -19.84 4.04 8.82
CA ARG A 66 -19.45 2.89 7.99
C ARG A 66 -18.40 3.33 6.97
N ILE A 67 -17.17 2.80 7.03
CA ILE A 67 -16.04 3.21 6.16
C ILE A 67 -15.52 2.05 5.33
N ILE A 68 -15.55 2.15 3.99
CA ILE A 68 -14.93 1.21 3.04
C ILE A 68 -13.58 1.73 2.54
N VAL A 69 -12.63 0.83 2.21
CA VAL A 69 -11.32 1.18 1.64
C VAL A 69 -11.03 0.39 0.35
N ALA A 70 -11.47 0.89 -0.80
CA ALA A 70 -11.18 0.28 -2.10
C ALA A 70 -9.69 0.38 -2.49
N PHE A 71 -9.05 -0.76 -2.70
CA PHE A 71 -7.70 -0.88 -3.23
C PHE A 71 -7.76 -1.33 -4.72
N ARG A 72 -7.20 -0.50 -5.60
CA ARG A 72 -6.89 -0.71 -7.03
C ARG A 72 -8.02 -0.87 -8.09
N ARG A 73 -7.81 -0.12 -9.20
CA ARG A 73 -8.36 -0.19 -10.57
C ARG A 73 -9.81 -0.66 -10.72
N PHE A 74 -10.74 0.29 -10.55
CA PHE A 74 -12.09 0.20 -11.09
C PHE A 74 -12.02 0.00 -12.59
N LYS A 75 -12.18 -1.25 -13.03
CA LYS A 75 -12.42 -1.51 -14.46
C LYS A 75 -13.89 -1.26 -14.79
N ASN A 76 -14.81 -1.49 -13.85
CA ASN A 76 -16.24 -1.57 -14.14
C ASN A 76 -17.10 -0.84 -13.08
N ARG A 77 -18.30 -0.40 -13.49
CA ARG A 77 -19.30 0.30 -12.63
C ARG A 77 -19.80 -0.50 -11.42
N PHE A 78 -19.51 -1.80 -11.36
CA PHE A 78 -20.03 -2.76 -10.37
C PHE A 78 -19.53 -2.54 -8.94
N GLU A 79 -18.27 -2.14 -8.75
CA GLU A 79 -17.69 -1.92 -7.41
C GLU A 79 -18.35 -0.72 -6.71
N PHE A 80 -18.79 0.29 -7.47
CA PHE A 80 -19.55 1.42 -6.92
C PHE A 80 -20.98 1.03 -6.54
N TYR A 81 -21.62 0.20 -7.35
CA TYR A 81 -22.93 -0.36 -7.01
C TYR A 81 -22.84 -1.15 -5.71
N TYR A 82 -21.77 -1.91 -5.52
CA TYR A 82 -21.51 -2.64 -4.29
C TYR A 82 -21.36 -1.70 -3.08
N PHE A 83 -20.59 -0.61 -3.17
CA PHE A 83 -20.49 0.34 -2.05
C PHE A 83 -21.81 1.05 -1.75
N ARG A 84 -22.57 1.37 -2.79
CA ARG A 84 -23.91 1.94 -2.64
C ARG A 84 -24.88 0.95 -2.00
N SER A 85 -24.85 -0.32 -2.41
CA SER A 85 -25.73 -1.38 -1.86
C SER A 85 -25.39 -1.70 -0.41
N LYS A 86 -24.10 -1.67 -0.04
CA LYS A 86 -23.65 -1.80 1.35
C LYS A 86 -23.87 -0.54 2.21
N LYS A 87 -24.44 0.54 1.64
CA LYS A 87 -24.81 1.81 2.30
C LYS A 87 -23.68 2.40 3.14
N VAL A 88 -22.56 2.69 2.50
CA VAL A 88 -21.35 3.11 3.23
C VAL A 88 -21.28 4.61 3.36
N ASP A 89 -20.80 5.10 4.51
CA ASP A 89 -20.69 6.54 4.76
C ASP A 89 -19.46 7.10 4.05
N THR A 90 -18.28 6.48 4.22
CA THR A 90 -17.03 6.97 3.63
C THR A 90 -16.34 5.88 2.82
N ALA A 91 -15.70 6.27 1.72
CA ALA A 91 -14.91 5.38 0.90
C ALA A 91 -13.53 5.98 0.61
N ILE A 92 -12.47 5.21 0.88
CA ILE A 92 -11.11 5.54 0.47
C ILE A 92 -10.82 4.82 -0.83
N PHE A 93 -10.27 5.53 -1.80
CA PHE A 93 -9.99 5.02 -3.13
C PHE A 93 -8.50 5.18 -3.44
N GLU A 94 -7.82 4.06 -3.69
CA GLU A 94 -6.48 4.08 -4.26
C GLU A 94 -6.54 4.29 -5.77
N VAL A 95 -5.76 5.25 -6.25
CA VAL A 95 -5.61 5.49 -7.69
C VAL A 95 -4.82 4.34 -8.31
N GLY A 96 -5.35 3.74 -9.38
CA GLY A 96 -4.71 2.59 -10.03
C GLY A 96 -3.45 2.96 -10.79
N LEU A 97 -3.51 4.00 -11.63
CA LEU A 97 -2.37 4.51 -12.39
C LEU A 97 -2.54 6.01 -12.70
N GLY A 98 -1.49 6.81 -12.56
CA GLY A 98 -1.54 8.24 -12.87
C GLY A 98 -2.50 8.98 -11.93
N GLY A 99 -3.62 9.49 -12.43
CA GLY A 99 -4.62 10.10 -11.55
C GLY A 99 -5.69 10.85 -12.32
N ARG A 100 -5.26 11.67 -13.29
CA ARG A 100 -6.11 12.46 -14.18
C ARG A 100 -7.11 11.62 -14.96
N LEU A 101 -6.64 10.51 -15.54
CA LEU A 101 -7.44 9.60 -16.38
C LEU A 101 -7.81 8.28 -15.68
N ASP A 102 -7.58 8.18 -14.38
CA ASP A 102 -7.90 6.97 -13.63
C ASP A 102 -9.41 6.82 -13.41
N GLY A 103 -9.92 5.58 -13.42
CA GLY A 103 -11.35 5.29 -13.22
C GLY A 103 -11.91 5.76 -11.88
N THR A 104 -11.06 6.06 -10.89
CA THR A 104 -11.44 6.69 -9.61
C THR A 104 -11.59 8.21 -9.70
N ASN A 105 -11.23 8.85 -10.82
CA ASN A 105 -11.20 10.31 -10.93
C ASN A 105 -12.52 11.05 -11.11
N PRO A 106 -13.60 10.45 -11.63
CA PRO A 106 -14.87 11.16 -11.77
C PRO A 106 -15.48 11.64 -10.44
N PHE A 107 -15.10 11.09 -9.29
CA PHE A 107 -15.71 11.40 -7.99
C PHE A 107 -15.23 12.74 -7.39
N LYS A 108 -15.98 13.28 -6.41
CA LYS A 108 -15.68 14.54 -5.68
C LYS A 108 -15.14 14.30 -4.27
N SER A 109 -13.84 14.56 -4.01
CA SER A 109 -13.17 14.10 -2.79
C SER A 109 -13.35 15.08 -1.65
N THR A 110 -13.38 14.52 -0.45
CA THR A 110 -13.30 15.30 0.79
C THR A 110 -11.85 15.73 1.02
N VAL A 111 -10.90 14.84 0.72
CA VAL A 111 -9.45 15.03 0.80
C VAL A 111 -8.77 14.25 -0.32
N SER A 112 -7.78 14.83 -0.99
CA SER A 112 -6.91 14.15 -1.96
C SER A 112 -5.50 13.97 -1.38
N VAL A 113 -4.79 12.90 -1.73
CA VAL A 113 -3.48 12.55 -1.13
C VAL A 113 -2.50 12.11 -2.21
N ILE A 114 -1.37 12.81 -2.29
CA ILE A 114 -0.24 12.48 -3.16
C ILE A 114 0.95 12.14 -2.27
N THR A 115 1.26 10.85 -2.16
CA THR A 115 2.22 10.31 -1.19
C THR A 115 3.68 10.59 -1.57
N SER A 116 4.04 10.31 -2.82
CA SER A 116 5.38 10.53 -3.37
C SER A 116 5.31 10.61 -4.89
N ILE A 117 6.35 11.18 -5.49
CA ILE A 117 6.57 11.24 -6.95
C ILE A 117 7.89 10.56 -7.25
N SER A 118 7.85 9.54 -8.09
CA SER A 118 9.03 8.84 -8.59
C SER A 118 8.78 8.37 -10.02
N LEU A 119 9.87 8.09 -10.74
CA LEU A 119 9.83 7.57 -12.10
C LEU A 119 9.27 6.14 -12.11
N ASP A 120 7.96 6.04 -12.33
CA ASP A 120 7.24 4.78 -12.48
C ASP A 120 6.35 4.81 -13.72
N HIS A 121 6.27 3.68 -14.42
CA HIS A 121 5.50 3.53 -15.65
C HIS A 121 5.78 4.63 -16.70
N PRO A 122 7.05 4.85 -17.14
CA PRO A 122 7.38 5.97 -18.02
C PRO A 122 6.64 5.95 -19.36
N LYS A 123 6.34 4.75 -19.88
CA LYS A 123 5.54 4.56 -21.10
C LYS A 123 4.09 5.06 -20.98
N SER A 124 3.56 5.20 -19.76
CA SER A 124 2.15 5.57 -19.53
C SER A 124 1.99 6.92 -18.87
N LEU A 125 2.93 7.35 -18.02
CA LEU A 125 2.84 8.57 -17.21
C LEU A 125 3.81 9.68 -17.64
N GLY A 126 4.72 9.38 -18.57
CA GLY A 126 5.77 10.29 -18.99
C GLY A 126 7.14 9.90 -18.45
N ASP A 127 8.16 10.44 -19.10
CA ASP A 127 9.59 10.17 -18.88
C ASP A 127 10.25 11.09 -17.84
N SER A 128 9.48 11.99 -17.22
CA SER A 128 9.97 12.93 -16.20
C SER A 128 9.09 12.93 -14.95
N GLU A 129 9.67 13.29 -13.81
CA GLU A 129 8.92 13.37 -12.54
C GLU A 129 7.83 14.45 -12.58
N GLU A 130 8.04 15.52 -13.36
CA GLU A 130 7.09 16.61 -13.58
C GLU A 130 5.87 16.15 -14.37
N LYS A 131 6.06 15.38 -15.46
CA LYS A 131 4.95 14.80 -16.23
C LYS A 131 4.14 13.83 -15.36
N ILE A 132 4.83 13.02 -14.57
CA ILE A 132 4.19 12.13 -13.61
C ILE A 132 3.42 12.95 -12.57
N ALA A 133 4.00 14.01 -12.02
CA ALA A 133 3.35 14.90 -11.08
C ALA A 133 2.08 15.54 -11.66
N PHE A 134 2.10 15.97 -12.92
CA PHE A 134 0.93 16.48 -13.63
C PHE A 134 -0.20 15.44 -13.71
N GLU A 135 0.11 14.21 -14.13
CA GLU A 135 -0.87 13.12 -14.17
C GLU A 135 -1.47 12.82 -12.79
N LYS A 136 -0.62 12.80 -11.76
CA LYS A 136 -1.00 12.55 -10.37
C LYS A 136 -1.80 13.72 -9.77
N ALA A 137 -1.48 14.96 -10.11
CA ALA A 137 -2.18 16.17 -9.66
C ALA A 137 -3.61 16.28 -10.21
N GLY A 138 -3.96 15.55 -11.28
CA GLY A 138 -5.32 15.48 -11.82
C GLY A 138 -6.38 14.95 -10.84
N ILE A 139 -5.96 14.46 -9.66
CA ILE A 139 -6.83 14.05 -8.57
C ILE A 139 -7.31 15.22 -7.68
N ILE A 140 -6.67 16.38 -7.79
CA ILE A 140 -7.02 17.58 -7.02
C ILE A 140 -8.36 18.12 -7.50
N LYS A 141 -9.25 18.44 -6.56
CA LYS A 141 -10.59 18.95 -6.83
C LYS A 141 -10.72 20.39 -6.33
N ASN A 142 -11.62 21.14 -6.94
CA ASN A 142 -11.85 22.55 -6.62
C ASN A 142 -12.16 22.72 -5.12
N LYS A 143 -11.40 23.56 -4.42
CA LYS A 143 -11.52 23.84 -2.98
C LYS A 143 -11.42 22.61 -2.06
N THR A 144 -10.88 21.50 -2.56
CA THR A 144 -10.66 20.27 -1.77
C THR A 144 -9.20 20.23 -1.31
N PRO A 145 -8.94 20.05 0.00
CA PRO A 145 -7.58 19.89 0.52
C PRO A 145 -6.80 18.77 -0.16
N VAL A 146 -5.51 19.03 -0.39
CA VAL A 146 -4.55 18.05 -0.89
C VAL A 146 -3.41 17.87 0.13
N ILE A 147 -3.10 16.62 0.44
CA ILE A 147 -1.97 16.26 1.30
C ILE A 147 -0.81 15.82 0.42
N LEU A 148 0.34 16.45 0.61
CA LEU A 148 1.57 16.15 -0.09
C LEU A 148 2.53 15.46 0.87
N GLY A 149 2.91 14.22 0.56
CA GLY A 149 3.99 13.54 1.28
C GLY A 149 5.37 14.04 0.88
N LYS A 150 6.42 13.36 1.35
CA LYS A 150 7.80 13.74 1.07
C LYS A 150 8.13 13.57 -0.42
N MET A 151 8.49 14.65 -1.10
CA MET A 151 8.85 14.66 -2.52
C MET A 151 9.84 15.79 -2.86
N LYS A 152 10.42 15.73 -4.06
CA LYS A 152 11.36 16.76 -4.55
C LYS A 152 10.64 18.04 -4.97
N ASN A 153 11.36 19.16 -4.95
CA ASN A 153 10.81 20.48 -5.29
C ASN A 153 10.28 20.58 -6.74
N SER A 154 10.96 19.99 -7.72
CA SER A 154 10.56 20.10 -9.13
C SER A 154 9.15 19.54 -9.41
N PRO A 155 8.85 18.26 -9.09
CA PRO A 155 7.48 17.74 -9.25
C PRO A 155 6.48 18.41 -8.29
N LYS A 156 6.93 18.87 -7.11
CA LYS A 156 6.07 19.57 -6.16
C LYS A 156 5.47 20.85 -6.74
N LYS A 157 6.28 21.68 -7.41
CA LYS A 157 5.83 22.93 -8.03
C LYS A 157 4.67 22.73 -9.01
N VAL A 158 4.72 21.66 -9.80
CA VAL A 158 3.63 21.29 -10.73
C VAL A 158 2.32 21.04 -9.99
N ILE A 159 2.40 20.34 -8.85
CA ILE A 159 1.23 20.03 -8.02
C ILE A 159 0.70 21.31 -7.35
N GLU A 160 1.59 22.17 -6.84
CA GLU A 160 1.25 23.45 -6.22
C GLU A 160 0.53 24.39 -7.19
N GLU A 161 1.00 24.47 -8.44
CA GLU A 161 0.35 25.28 -9.48
C GLU A 161 -1.08 24.81 -9.74
N ILE A 162 -1.27 23.49 -9.93
CA ILE A 162 -2.60 22.90 -10.16
C ILE A 162 -3.50 23.09 -8.93
N ALA A 163 -2.96 22.92 -7.72
CA ALA A 163 -3.69 23.18 -6.49
C ALA A 163 -4.12 24.65 -6.38
N GLY A 164 -3.25 25.60 -6.74
CA GLY A 164 -3.55 27.03 -6.80
C GLY A 164 -4.68 27.35 -7.77
N GLN A 165 -4.62 26.81 -9.00
CA GLN A 165 -5.70 26.94 -9.99
C GLN A 165 -7.05 26.40 -9.48
N LYS A 166 -7.02 25.32 -8.68
CA LYS A 166 -8.20 24.72 -8.05
C LYS A 166 -8.55 25.34 -6.69
N ARG A 167 -7.81 26.36 -6.22
CA ARG A 167 -7.94 26.95 -4.89
C ARG A 167 -8.00 25.88 -3.79
N ALA A 168 -7.22 24.81 -3.95
CA ALA A 168 -7.16 23.66 -3.06
C ALA A 168 -6.14 23.94 -1.95
N PRO A 169 -6.53 23.91 -0.66
CA PRO A 169 -5.58 24.03 0.43
C PRO A 169 -4.54 22.92 0.39
N ILE A 170 -3.27 23.26 0.52
CA ILE A 170 -2.16 22.30 0.54
C ILE A 170 -1.76 22.05 1.99
N PHE A 171 -1.50 20.77 2.31
CA PHE A 171 -0.84 20.37 3.55
C PHE A 171 0.39 19.55 3.19
N GLU A 172 1.57 20.07 3.47
CA GLU A 172 2.84 19.53 2.99
C GLU A 172 3.67 18.89 4.11
N TYR A 173 4.25 17.73 3.82
CA TYR A 173 5.24 17.09 4.68
C TYR A 173 6.51 17.95 4.77
N GLY A 174 6.95 18.25 6.00
CA GLY A 174 8.09 19.12 6.29
C GLY A 174 7.67 20.53 6.68
N GLU A 175 6.49 20.98 6.24
CA GLU A 175 5.97 22.33 6.51
C GLU A 175 4.77 22.29 7.48
N ASP A 176 3.73 21.51 7.16
CA ASP A 176 2.49 21.43 7.95
C ASP A 176 2.46 20.26 8.92
N PHE A 177 3.20 19.20 8.60
CA PHE A 177 3.35 18.00 9.40
C PHE A 177 4.69 17.32 9.16
N ALA A 178 5.22 16.64 10.17
CA ALA A 178 6.49 15.95 10.08
C ALA A 178 6.55 14.76 11.05
N VAL A 179 7.56 13.91 10.84
CA VAL A 179 7.94 12.86 11.79
C VAL A 179 9.38 13.03 12.25
N SER A 180 9.67 12.55 13.46
CA SER A 180 11.01 12.53 14.06
C SER A 180 11.18 11.28 14.92
N ASN A 181 12.40 11.05 15.44
CA ASN A 181 12.70 9.94 16.36
C ASN A 181 12.27 8.57 15.82
N ILE A 182 12.52 8.32 14.53
CA ILE A 182 12.11 7.08 13.87
C ILE A 182 13.04 5.94 14.30
N SER A 183 12.44 4.86 14.81
CA SER A 183 13.12 3.62 15.15
C SER A 183 12.38 2.44 14.53
N VAL A 184 13.13 1.52 13.91
CA VAL A 184 12.58 0.38 13.15
C VAL A 184 13.05 -0.91 13.81
N SER A 185 12.12 -1.84 14.02
CA SER A 185 12.40 -3.21 14.47
C SER A 185 11.50 -4.22 13.77
N THR A 186 11.67 -5.50 14.07
CA THR A 186 10.79 -6.57 13.60
C THR A 186 9.35 -6.46 14.16
N ALA A 187 9.15 -5.69 15.23
CA ALA A 187 7.83 -5.39 15.79
C ALA A 187 7.11 -4.21 15.07
N GLY A 188 7.77 -3.58 14.11
CA GLY A 188 7.25 -2.45 13.34
C GLY A 188 8.08 -1.19 13.51
N THR A 189 7.43 -0.03 13.38
CA THR A 189 8.10 1.27 13.34
C THR A 189 7.54 2.19 14.42
N ILE A 190 8.43 2.74 15.26
CA ILE A 190 8.11 3.76 16.27
C ILE A 190 8.58 5.11 15.76
N PHE A 191 7.79 6.16 15.98
CA PHE A 191 8.14 7.53 15.59
C PHE A 191 7.31 8.55 16.38
N ASP A 192 7.78 9.78 16.38
CA ASP A 192 7.01 10.96 16.79
C ASP A 192 6.35 11.59 15.58
N TYR A 193 5.10 12.02 15.73
CA TYR A 193 4.36 12.78 14.72
C TYR A 193 3.98 14.17 15.26
N GLN A 194 4.13 15.17 14.42
CA GLN A 194 3.76 16.55 14.75
C GLN A 194 3.07 17.23 13.58
N SER A 195 2.01 17.97 13.89
CA SER A 195 1.33 18.92 13.00
C SER A 195 0.74 20.06 13.85
N LYS A 196 0.13 21.05 13.20
CA LYS A 196 -0.67 22.08 13.90
C LYS A 196 -1.86 21.51 14.69
N ARG A 197 -2.34 20.32 14.31
CA ARG A 197 -3.56 19.70 14.86
C ARG A 197 -3.29 18.75 16.01
N ARG A 198 -2.16 18.03 15.95
CA ARG A 198 -1.80 17.02 16.95
C ARG A 198 -0.29 16.90 17.10
N LYS A 199 0.12 16.53 18.31
CA LYS A 199 1.48 16.08 18.63
C LYS A 199 1.34 14.70 19.27
N LEU A 200 1.90 13.69 18.63
CA LEU A 200 1.81 12.30 19.08
C LEU A 200 3.23 11.78 19.30
N LYS A 201 3.58 11.50 20.55
CA LYS A 201 4.89 10.96 20.92
C LYS A 201 4.89 9.43 20.93
N SER A 202 5.99 8.84 20.49
CA SER A 202 6.26 7.40 20.49
C SER A 202 5.07 6.57 19.97
N ILE A 203 4.47 6.98 18.86
CA ILE A 203 3.44 6.18 18.21
C ILE A 203 4.09 5.03 17.45
N ARG A 204 3.39 3.90 17.40
CA ARG A 204 3.86 2.68 16.76
C ARG A 204 2.91 2.27 15.65
N THR A 205 3.47 1.93 14.50
CA THR A 205 2.78 1.10 13.50
C THR A 205 3.39 -0.30 13.49
N ASN A 206 2.57 -1.33 13.24
CA ASN A 206 3.03 -2.71 13.09
C ASN A 206 3.71 -2.97 11.72
N LEU A 207 3.77 -1.98 10.84
CA LEU A 207 4.49 -2.08 9.57
C LEU A 207 5.99 -1.82 9.75
N ILE A 208 6.80 -2.69 9.14
CA ILE A 208 8.26 -2.61 9.20
C ILE A 208 8.78 -1.66 8.11
N GLY A 209 9.68 -0.76 8.51
CA GLY A 209 10.45 0.08 7.61
C GLY A 209 10.26 1.57 7.87
N GLU A 210 11.35 2.33 7.73
CA GLU A 210 11.37 3.78 8.03
C GLU A 210 10.31 4.56 7.23
N HIS A 211 10.13 4.18 5.96
CA HIS A 211 9.14 4.77 5.07
C HIS A 211 7.69 4.66 5.58
N GLN A 212 7.40 3.72 6.48
CA GLN A 212 6.08 3.56 7.08
C GLN A 212 5.76 4.67 8.07
N ALA A 213 6.76 5.29 8.71
CA ALA A 213 6.54 6.50 9.52
C ALA A 213 6.06 7.67 8.63
N PHE A 214 6.67 7.86 7.46
CA PHE A 214 6.22 8.89 6.50
C PHE A 214 4.81 8.58 5.97
N ASN A 215 4.53 7.34 5.57
CA ASN A 215 3.20 6.93 5.13
C ASN A 215 2.13 7.15 6.21
N ALA A 216 2.43 6.76 7.46
CA ALA A 216 1.53 6.95 8.58
C ALA A 216 1.29 8.44 8.87
N SER A 217 2.31 9.30 8.76
CA SER A 217 2.15 10.75 8.93
C SER A 217 1.19 11.38 7.91
N VAL A 218 1.28 10.94 6.66
CA VAL A 218 0.36 11.36 5.59
C VAL A 218 -1.06 10.86 5.88
N ALA A 219 -1.20 9.61 6.33
CA ALA A 219 -2.48 9.02 6.68
C ALA A 219 -3.15 9.72 7.88
N ILE A 220 -2.39 10.01 8.95
CA ILE A 220 -2.88 10.75 10.12
C ILE A 220 -3.34 12.16 9.70
N THR A 221 -2.53 12.87 8.90
CA THR A 221 -2.88 14.21 8.42
C THR A 221 -4.15 14.20 7.57
N ALA A 222 -4.25 13.27 6.62
CA ALA A 222 -5.44 13.12 5.78
C ALA A 222 -6.68 12.78 6.62
N PHE A 223 -6.53 11.92 7.62
CA PHE A 223 -7.59 11.54 8.55
C PHE A 223 -8.04 12.73 9.40
N ASP A 224 -7.12 13.54 9.91
CA ASP A 224 -7.44 14.72 10.71
C ASP A 224 -8.24 15.75 9.92
N ILE A 225 -7.83 16.04 8.68
CA ILE A 225 -8.55 16.97 7.80
C ILE A 225 -9.94 16.41 7.43
N PHE A 226 -10.03 15.10 7.24
CA PHE A 226 -11.31 14.43 7.05
C PHE A 226 -12.21 14.59 8.28
N LEU A 227 -11.70 14.33 9.49
CA LEU A 227 -12.45 14.48 10.74
C LEU A 227 -12.95 15.91 10.96
N GLU A 228 -12.12 16.91 10.67
CA GLU A 228 -12.50 18.34 10.74
C GLU A 228 -13.67 18.66 9.81
N LYS A 229 -13.58 18.26 8.55
CA LYS A 229 -14.66 18.48 7.57
C LYS A 229 -15.95 17.80 7.97
N MET A 230 -15.86 16.63 8.58
CA MET A 230 -17.01 15.86 9.02
C MET A 230 -17.50 16.26 10.42
N LYS A 231 -16.79 17.16 11.13
CA LYS A 231 -17.06 17.55 12.52
C LYS A 231 -17.11 16.34 13.47
N ILE A 232 -16.24 15.36 13.24
CA ILE A 232 -16.13 14.14 14.06
C ILE A 232 -14.95 14.28 15.00
N LYS A 233 -15.13 13.88 16.27
CA LYS A 233 -14.05 13.76 17.24
C LYS A 233 -13.68 12.30 17.44
N ILE A 234 -12.39 12.01 17.45
CA ILE A 234 -11.80 10.70 17.74
C ILE A 234 -10.71 10.89 18.79
N SER A 235 -10.63 9.97 19.76
CA SER A 235 -9.59 9.98 20.78
C SER A 235 -8.25 9.54 20.19
N GLU A 236 -7.16 10.03 20.79
CA GLU A 236 -5.81 9.64 20.42
C GLU A 236 -5.59 8.12 20.55
N THR A 237 -6.14 7.50 21.60
CA THR A 237 -6.04 6.05 21.84
C THR A 237 -6.48 5.24 20.63
N LYS A 238 -7.60 5.62 20.00
CA LYS A 238 -8.10 4.94 18.79
C LYS A 238 -7.16 5.08 17.60
N ILE A 239 -6.47 6.22 17.46
CA ILE A 239 -5.47 6.41 16.41
C ILE A 239 -4.28 5.48 16.65
N ARG A 240 -3.80 5.40 17.90
CA ARG A 240 -2.70 4.50 18.29
C ARG A 240 -3.05 3.03 18.04
N GLU A 241 -4.23 2.61 18.47
CA GLU A 241 -4.74 1.25 18.23
C GLU A 241 -4.85 0.94 16.73
N ALA A 242 -5.37 1.88 15.93
CA ALA A 242 -5.51 1.68 14.49
C ALA A 242 -4.15 1.50 13.79
N LEU A 243 -3.13 2.27 14.17
CA LEU A 243 -1.79 2.18 13.59
C LEU A 243 -1.09 0.85 13.92
N GLN A 244 -1.39 0.25 15.07
CA GLN A 244 -0.85 -1.05 15.47
C GLN A 244 -1.58 -2.24 14.83
N ASN A 245 -2.77 -2.02 14.28
CA ASN A 245 -3.61 -3.06 13.69
C ASN A 245 -3.72 -2.95 12.16
N VAL A 246 -2.71 -2.37 11.50
CA VAL A 246 -2.72 -2.21 10.04
C VAL A 246 -2.47 -3.57 9.39
N TYR A 247 -3.40 -3.99 8.54
CA TYR A 247 -3.23 -5.20 7.74
C TYR A 247 -2.79 -4.82 6.32
N TRP A 248 -1.52 -5.04 6.01
CA TRP A 248 -0.96 -4.79 4.68
C TRP A 248 -0.12 -5.99 4.21
N PRO A 249 -0.76 -7.00 3.61
CA PRO A 249 -0.06 -8.21 3.20
C PRO A 249 1.05 -7.91 2.18
N GLY A 250 2.21 -8.57 2.33
CA GLY A 250 3.33 -8.42 1.40
C GLY A 250 4.12 -7.12 1.52
N ARG A 251 4.20 -6.52 2.71
CA ARG A 251 5.06 -5.35 3.00
C ARG A 251 5.97 -5.68 4.18
N MET A 252 7.19 -6.12 3.87
CA MET A 252 8.16 -6.66 4.82
C MET A 252 7.49 -7.55 5.88
N GLN A 253 6.57 -8.40 5.43
CA GLN A 253 5.71 -9.19 6.31
C GLN A 253 6.47 -10.44 6.74
N ILE A 254 6.55 -10.67 8.05
CA ILE A 254 7.13 -11.88 8.63
C ILE A 254 6.11 -13.02 8.54
N LEU A 255 6.52 -14.16 8.00
CA LEU A 255 5.73 -15.40 7.92
C LEU A 255 6.21 -16.47 8.90
N SER A 256 7.51 -16.48 9.22
CA SER A 256 8.10 -17.35 10.23
C SER A 256 9.21 -16.59 10.94
N THR A 257 9.41 -16.86 12.24
CA THR A 257 10.48 -16.27 13.05
C THR A 257 11.66 -17.21 13.26
N ASN A 258 11.55 -18.50 12.89
CA ASN A 258 12.64 -19.47 13.00
C ASN A 258 12.56 -20.54 11.89
N PRO A 259 13.40 -20.47 10.84
CA PRO A 259 14.25 -19.32 10.48
C PRO A 259 13.39 -18.11 10.13
N LEU A 260 13.98 -16.90 10.17
CA LEU A 260 13.24 -15.68 9.83
C LEU A 260 12.90 -15.66 8.34
N LEU A 261 11.61 -15.79 8.01
CA LEU A 261 11.09 -15.73 6.64
C LEU A 261 10.23 -14.50 6.45
N MET A 262 10.65 -13.61 5.55
CA MET A 262 9.96 -12.39 5.20
C MET A 262 9.50 -12.40 3.74
N ILE A 263 8.38 -11.74 3.47
CA ILE A 263 7.88 -11.50 2.13
C ILE A 263 7.70 -9.99 1.89
N ASP A 264 8.11 -9.51 0.72
CA ASP A 264 7.91 -8.11 0.33
C ASP A 264 7.58 -7.96 -1.17
N GLY A 265 6.57 -7.16 -1.46
CA GLY A 265 6.08 -6.91 -2.82
C GLY A 265 6.89 -5.90 -3.65
N ALA A 266 8.07 -5.48 -3.20
CA ALA A 266 8.97 -4.63 -3.95
C ALA A 266 9.32 -5.26 -5.30
N HIS A 267 9.22 -4.44 -6.34
CA HIS A 267 9.34 -4.87 -7.74
C HIS A 267 9.80 -3.73 -8.66
N ASN A 268 10.23 -2.60 -8.07
CA ASN A 268 10.79 -1.44 -8.75
C ASN A 268 12.03 -0.97 -7.98
N GLU A 269 12.80 -0.05 -8.57
CA GLU A 269 14.08 0.40 -8.01
C GLU A 269 13.90 1.02 -6.61
N GLU A 270 12.93 1.91 -6.45
CA GLU A 270 12.65 2.59 -5.19
C GLU A 270 12.24 1.62 -4.08
N GLY A 271 11.34 0.68 -4.37
CA GLY A 271 10.88 -0.32 -3.42
C GLY A 271 11.98 -1.30 -3.03
N ILE A 272 12.81 -1.73 -3.99
CA ILE A 272 13.94 -2.61 -3.71
C ILE A 272 15.03 -1.87 -2.93
N ALA A 273 15.30 -0.60 -3.23
CA ALA A 273 16.24 0.21 -2.46
C ALA A 273 15.75 0.39 -1.01
N ALA A 274 14.45 0.65 -0.82
CA ALA A 274 13.85 0.74 0.51
C ALA A 274 13.94 -0.60 1.27
N LEU A 275 13.62 -1.72 0.61
CA LEU A 275 13.75 -3.07 1.17
C LEU A 275 15.20 -3.35 1.59
N ALA A 276 16.16 -3.19 0.69
CA ALA A 276 17.57 -3.42 0.95
C ALA A 276 18.10 -2.54 2.09
N GLY A 277 17.71 -1.25 2.12
CA GLY A 277 18.07 -0.34 3.19
C GLY A 277 17.50 -0.76 4.55
N ASN A 278 16.25 -1.20 4.61
CA ASN A 278 15.66 -1.68 5.86
C ASN A 278 16.31 -3.00 6.32
N LEU A 279 16.61 -3.92 5.40
CA LEU A 279 17.26 -5.19 5.73
C LEU A 279 18.65 -4.98 6.32
N LYS A 280 19.48 -4.11 5.72
CA LYS A 280 20.80 -3.75 6.27
C LYS A 280 20.71 -3.19 7.69
N LYS A 281 19.72 -2.33 7.95
CA LYS A 281 19.54 -1.70 9.27
C LYS A 281 19.03 -2.69 10.32
N LEU A 282 18.12 -3.59 9.92
CA LEU A 282 17.51 -4.57 10.82
C LEU A 282 18.43 -5.75 11.13
N PHE A 283 19.25 -6.14 10.16
CA PHE A 283 20.03 -7.37 10.19
C PHE A 283 21.48 -7.11 9.72
N PRO A 284 22.22 -6.20 10.38
CA PRO A 284 23.58 -5.84 9.95
C PRO A 284 24.54 -7.02 9.95
N ASP A 285 24.37 -7.97 10.88
CA ASP A 285 25.30 -9.09 11.11
C ASP A 285 24.75 -10.46 10.68
N LYS A 286 23.59 -10.50 10.01
CA LYS A 286 22.98 -11.77 9.57
C LYS A 286 23.19 -11.96 8.07
N LYS A 287 23.30 -13.23 7.66
CA LYS A 287 23.27 -13.58 6.23
C LYS A 287 21.85 -13.45 5.71
N ILE A 288 21.73 -12.86 4.52
CA ILE A 288 20.42 -12.63 3.89
C ILE A 288 20.34 -13.43 2.61
N PHE A 289 19.38 -14.35 2.57
CA PHE A 289 19.07 -15.20 1.44
C PHE A 289 17.85 -14.64 0.72
N PHE A 290 17.93 -14.50 -0.60
CA PHE A 290 16.83 -13.97 -1.38
C PHE A 290 16.17 -15.06 -2.23
N VAL A 291 14.84 -15.08 -2.27
CA VAL A 291 14.07 -15.79 -3.29
C VAL A 291 13.47 -14.76 -4.23
N LEU A 292 13.88 -14.75 -5.50
CA LEU A 292 13.52 -13.70 -6.46
C LEU A 292 12.77 -14.24 -7.65
N ALA A 293 11.64 -13.59 -7.95
CA ALA A 293 10.93 -13.72 -9.22
C ALA A 293 10.41 -12.35 -9.66
N ILE A 294 11.08 -11.77 -10.65
CA ILE A 294 10.84 -10.39 -11.12
C ILE A 294 10.08 -10.42 -12.47
N LEU A 295 9.27 -9.39 -12.74
CA LEU A 295 8.61 -9.23 -14.04
C LEU A 295 9.56 -8.63 -15.09
N ARG A 296 9.45 -9.08 -16.34
CA ARG A 296 10.32 -8.69 -17.46
C ARG A 296 10.24 -7.20 -17.80
N ASP A 297 9.12 -6.55 -17.54
CA ASP A 297 8.93 -5.11 -17.80
C ASP A 297 9.63 -4.19 -16.78
N LYS A 298 10.39 -4.76 -15.84
CA LYS A 298 11.12 -4.02 -14.80
C LYS A 298 12.59 -3.84 -15.16
N ARG A 299 13.24 -2.89 -14.51
CA ARG A 299 14.65 -2.57 -14.71
C ARG A 299 15.51 -3.60 -13.96
N LEU A 300 15.57 -4.83 -14.49
CA LEU A 300 16.23 -5.99 -13.88
C LEU A 300 17.65 -5.67 -13.41
N LYS A 301 18.47 -5.05 -14.27
CA LYS A 301 19.83 -4.63 -13.92
C LYS A 301 19.87 -3.84 -12.60
N LYS A 302 19.05 -2.79 -12.50
CA LYS A 302 19.03 -1.91 -11.32
C LYS A 302 18.53 -2.61 -10.07
N ILE A 303 17.59 -3.55 -10.20
CA ILE A 303 17.12 -4.37 -9.09
C ILE A 303 18.25 -5.26 -8.56
N PHE A 304 18.97 -5.96 -9.44
CA PHE A 304 20.11 -6.79 -9.04
C PHE A 304 21.29 -5.98 -8.50
N ASP A 305 21.59 -4.81 -9.09
CA ASP A 305 22.60 -3.86 -8.58
C ASP A 305 22.33 -3.47 -7.10
N LEU A 306 21.07 -3.51 -6.64
CA LEU A 306 20.66 -3.18 -5.27
C LEU A 306 20.60 -4.39 -4.33
N ILE A 307 20.22 -5.58 -4.83
CA ILE A 307 20.06 -6.80 -4.01
C ILE A 307 21.38 -7.55 -3.85
N CYS A 308 22.13 -7.74 -4.94
CA CYS A 308 23.35 -8.54 -4.93
C CYS A 308 24.36 -8.10 -3.85
N PRO A 309 24.60 -6.80 -3.59
CA PRO A 309 25.55 -6.38 -2.55
C PRO A 309 25.18 -6.76 -1.11
N ILE A 310 23.94 -7.21 -0.86
CA ILE A 310 23.49 -7.64 0.48
C ILE A 310 23.11 -9.11 0.55
N ALA A 311 23.11 -9.80 -0.60
CA ALA A 311 22.68 -11.17 -0.68
C ALA A 311 23.85 -12.10 -0.39
N SER A 312 23.68 -13.01 0.57
CA SER A 312 24.61 -14.12 0.80
C SER A 312 24.41 -15.21 -0.27
N LYS A 313 23.16 -15.46 -0.68
CA LYS A 313 22.80 -16.32 -1.81
C LYS A 313 21.44 -15.92 -2.38
N ILE A 314 21.24 -16.17 -3.68
CA ILE A 314 19.99 -15.86 -4.39
C ILE A 314 19.39 -17.14 -5.01
N PHE A 315 18.16 -17.46 -4.65
CA PHE A 315 17.33 -18.46 -5.33
C PHE A 315 16.48 -17.77 -6.40
N ILE A 316 16.83 -18.00 -7.66
CA ILE A 316 16.17 -17.38 -8.82
C ILE A 316 15.06 -18.31 -9.30
N THR A 317 13.87 -17.76 -9.49
CA THR A 317 12.71 -18.53 -9.94
C THR A 317 11.77 -17.69 -10.81
N LYS A 318 10.67 -18.31 -11.22
CA LYS A 318 9.63 -17.73 -12.06
C LYS A 318 8.28 -17.88 -11.35
N ASN A 319 7.54 -16.77 -11.27
CA ASN A 319 6.14 -16.81 -10.81
C ASN A 319 5.21 -17.17 -11.98
N ARG A 320 3.94 -17.46 -11.69
CA ARG A 320 2.93 -17.92 -12.67
C ARG A 320 2.49 -16.84 -13.66
N SER A 321 2.98 -15.60 -13.54
CA SER A 321 2.64 -14.53 -14.48
C SER A 321 3.30 -14.77 -15.84
N GLN A 322 2.53 -14.63 -16.92
CA GLN A 322 3.10 -14.57 -18.29
C GLN A 322 4.09 -13.40 -18.48
N ARG A 323 4.06 -12.41 -17.58
CA ARG A 323 4.97 -11.26 -17.57
C ARG A 323 6.27 -11.53 -16.80
N ALA A 324 6.43 -12.69 -16.18
CA ALA A 324 7.66 -13.02 -15.45
C ALA A 324 8.87 -13.02 -16.40
N ALA A 325 10.01 -12.51 -15.92
CA ALA A 325 11.27 -12.68 -16.61
C ALA A 325 11.65 -14.17 -16.66
N GLU A 326 12.38 -14.58 -17.68
CA GLU A 326 12.89 -15.96 -17.72
C GLU A 326 13.98 -16.15 -16.66
N ILE A 327 14.17 -17.39 -16.21
CA ILE A 327 15.20 -17.70 -15.20
C ILE A 327 16.58 -17.31 -15.72
N ASP A 328 16.91 -17.69 -16.96
CA ASP A 328 18.22 -17.41 -17.58
C ASP A 328 18.49 -15.91 -17.72
N GLU A 329 17.46 -15.13 -18.04
CA GLU A 329 17.55 -13.67 -18.11
C GLU A 329 17.95 -13.08 -16.76
N GLN A 330 17.35 -13.56 -15.67
CA GLN A 330 17.67 -13.13 -14.30
C GLN A 330 19.07 -13.61 -13.87
N VAL A 331 19.43 -14.86 -14.19
CA VAL A 331 20.75 -15.47 -13.88
C VAL A 331 21.90 -14.63 -14.46
N ASN A 332 21.73 -14.09 -15.67
CA ASN A 332 22.76 -13.27 -16.31
C ASN A 332 23.14 -12.02 -15.49
N PHE A 333 22.22 -11.46 -14.70
CA PHE A 333 22.52 -10.32 -13.83
C PHE A 333 23.19 -10.75 -12.53
N VAL A 334 22.81 -11.90 -11.96
CA VAL A 334 23.42 -12.42 -10.72
C VAL A 334 24.85 -12.89 -10.97
N LYS A 335 25.10 -13.60 -12.07
CA LYS A 335 26.45 -14.04 -12.48
C LYS A 335 27.43 -12.87 -12.58
N LYS A 336 27.00 -11.73 -13.13
CA LYS A 336 27.83 -10.52 -13.25
C LYS A 336 28.26 -9.93 -11.90
N HIS A 337 27.54 -10.21 -10.83
CA HIS A 337 27.86 -9.75 -9.48
C HIS A 337 28.67 -10.77 -8.66
N GLY A 338 28.89 -11.99 -9.18
CA GLY A 338 29.62 -13.04 -8.46
C GLY A 338 28.93 -13.55 -7.19
N VAL A 339 27.63 -13.31 -7.03
CA VAL A 339 26.86 -13.78 -5.86
C VAL A 339 26.47 -15.24 -6.06
N PRO A 340 26.63 -16.12 -5.06
CA PRO A 340 26.13 -17.49 -5.12
C PRO A 340 24.64 -17.54 -5.47
N PHE A 341 24.25 -18.43 -6.37
CA PHE A 341 22.85 -18.56 -6.75
C PHE A 341 22.46 -19.99 -7.09
N GLU A 342 21.16 -20.24 -7.01
CA GLU A 342 20.55 -21.49 -7.45
C GLU A 342 19.24 -21.20 -8.18
N THR A 343 18.88 -22.02 -9.15
CA THR A 343 17.63 -21.88 -9.90
C THR A 343 16.55 -22.84 -9.40
N SER A 344 15.29 -22.45 -9.58
CA SER A 344 14.15 -23.28 -9.25
C SER A 344 12.98 -23.00 -10.18
N GLU A 345 12.26 -24.05 -10.56
CA GLU A 345 11.13 -24.00 -11.49
C GLU A 345 9.96 -23.13 -11.00
N ASN A 346 9.75 -23.06 -9.69
CA ASN A 346 8.68 -22.26 -9.11
C ASN A 346 9.02 -21.71 -7.71
N VAL A 347 8.25 -20.69 -7.32
CA VAL A 347 8.41 -19.93 -6.08
C VAL A 347 8.45 -20.81 -4.85
N LEU A 348 7.52 -21.76 -4.71
CA LEU A 348 7.43 -22.60 -3.52
C LEU A 348 8.62 -23.56 -3.39
N LYS A 349 9.05 -24.18 -4.50
CA LYS A 349 10.27 -25.00 -4.52
C LYS A 349 11.51 -24.16 -4.17
N ALA A 350 11.58 -22.91 -4.64
CA ALA A 350 12.69 -22.01 -4.33
C ALA A 350 12.74 -21.65 -2.84
N VAL A 351 11.58 -21.39 -2.23
CA VAL A 351 11.46 -21.17 -0.77
C VAL A 351 11.86 -22.43 0.00
N GLY A 352 11.43 -23.62 -0.42
CA GLY A 352 11.83 -24.88 0.21
C GLY A 352 13.35 -25.11 0.16
N LYS A 353 13.99 -24.84 -0.98
CA LYS A 353 15.46 -24.88 -1.10
C LYS A 353 16.14 -23.91 -0.14
N ALA A 354 15.65 -22.68 -0.06
CA ALA A 354 16.16 -21.69 0.88
C ALA A 354 16.04 -22.17 2.34
N LEU A 355 14.87 -22.67 2.74
CA LEU A 355 14.62 -23.17 4.09
C LEU A 355 15.53 -24.36 4.48
N ASN A 356 15.92 -25.20 3.52
CA ASN A 356 16.80 -26.34 3.76
C ASN A 356 18.27 -25.97 3.90
N GLU A 357 18.67 -24.76 3.47
CA GLU A 357 20.08 -24.32 3.47
C GLU A 357 20.40 -23.34 4.60
N VAL A 358 19.40 -22.57 5.05
CA VAL A 358 19.60 -21.54 6.08
C VAL A 358 19.68 -22.13 7.49
N SER A 359 20.41 -21.43 8.35
CA SER A 359 20.38 -21.61 9.79
C SER A 359 19.30 -20.75 10.46
N ALA A 360 19.05 -20.98 11.75
CA ALA A 360 18.10 -20.19 12.55
C ALA A 360 18.46 -18.69 12.63
N GLU A 361 19.76 -18.35 12.47
CA GLU A 361 20.24 -16.98 12.57
C GLU A 361 20.15 -16.21 11.25
N ASP A 362 19.89 -16.89 10.14
CA ASP A 362 19.82 -16.29 8.82
C ASP A 362 18.43 -15.72 8.51
N VAL A 363 18.37 -14.87 7.49
CA VAL A 363 17.12 -14.22 7.05
C VAL A 363 16.81 -14.64 5.61
N ILE A 364 15.61 -15.17 5.38
CA ILE A 364 15.08 -15.41 4.04
C ILE A 364 14.14 -14.27 3.67
N VAL A 365 14.34 -13.68 2.49
CA VAL A 365 13.46 -12.64 1.94
C VAL A 365 12.95 -13.07 0.57
N VAL A 366 11.64 -13.21 0.44
CA VAL A 366 10.99 -13.47 -0.85
C VAL A 366 10.44 -12.18 -1.43
N THR A 367 10.89 -11.81 -2.63
CA THR A 367 10.51 -10.53 -3.26
C THR A 367 10.55 -10.56 -4.79
N GLY A 368 10.33 -9.41 -5.43
CA GLY A 368 10.46 -9.19 -6.88
C GLY A 368 9.13 -8.94 -7.60
N SER A 369 7.99 -9.32 -7.02
CA SER A 369 6.67 -9.09 -7.63
C SER A 369 5.53 -9.35 -6.65
N LEU A 370 4.45 -8.56 -6.73
CA LEU A 370 3.20 -8.85 -6.01
C LEU A 370 2.58 -10.20 -6.41
N TYR A 371 2.82 -10.70 -7.63
CA TYR A 371 2.39 -12.04 -8.03
C TYR A 371 3.10 -13.13 -7.22
N THR A 372 4.42 -13.00 -7.04
CA THR A 372 5.24 -13.90 -6.21
C THR A 372 4.70 -13.96 -4.78
N ILE A 373 4.45 -12.80 -4.18
CA ILE A 373 3.88 -12.71 -2.83
C ILE A 373 2.47 -13.32 -2.77
N SER A 374 1.66 -13.13 -3.82
CA SER A 374 0.33 -13.74 -3.89
C SER A 374 0.37 -15.26 -3.88
N GLU A 375 1.35 -15.87 -4.53
CA GLU A 375 1.49 -17.33 -4.57
C GLU A 375 1.81 -17.89 -3.19
N ILE A 376 2.69 -17.22 -2.44
CA ILE A 376 3.07 -17.61 -1.08
C ILE A 376 1.91 -17.41 -0.11
N LEU A 377 1.24 -16.26 -0.14
CA LEU A 377 0.14 -15.98 0.79
C LEU A 377 -1.05 -16.94 0.60
N LYS A 378 -1.19 -17.57 -0.57
CA LYS A 378 -2.21 -18.60 -0.79
C LYS A 378 -1.89 -19.93 -0.10
N THR A 379 -0.62 -20.20 0.22
CA THR A 379 -0.21 -21.46 0.87
C THR A 379 -0.16 -21.36 2.39
N VAL A 380 -0.05 -20.15 2.95
CA VAL A 380 0.06 -19.91 4.41
C VAL A 380 -1.33 -19.67 5.03
N ARG A 381 -2.33 -20.49 4.66
CA ARG A 381 -3.70 -20.35 5.18
C ARG A 381 -3.88 -21.03 6.52
#